data_AF-A0A839QJA4-F1
#
_entry.id   AF-A0A839QJA4-F1
#
_cell.length_a   1.000
_cell.length_b   1.000
_cell.length_c   1.000
_cell.angle_alpha   90.00
_cell.angle_beta   90.00
_cell.angle_gamma   90.00
#
_symmetry.space_group_name_H-M   'P 1'
#
loop_
_entity.id
_entity.type
_entity.pdbx_description
1 polymer ?
#
loop_
_entity_poly.entity_id
_entity_poly.type
_entity_poly.pdbx_seq_one_letter_code
_entity_poly.pdbx_strand_id
1 'polypeptide(L)' 'MKDLPVAYQEFLAGLDEHLAATLLPIFRESVAEGENGVLIRGLGTHSEQAVVDEHVPFGEVRIANHG' A
#
# COMPACT_ATOMS: atom_id res chain seq x y z
N MET A 1 11.04 15.71 2.88
CA MET A 1 10.49 14.43 2.38
C MET A 1 9.39 14.06 3.36
N LYS A 2 8.14 13.82 2.93
CA LYS A 2 7.14 13.27 3.85
C LYS A 2 7.54 11.81 4.07
N ASP A 3 7.94 11.48 5.29
CA ASP A 3 8.18 10.10 5.68
C ASP A 3 6.91 9.26 5.49
N LEU A 4 7.09 8.00 5.09
CA LEU A 4 5.98 7.06 4.98
C LEU A 4 5.45 6.76 6.40
N PRO A 5 4.12 6.64 6.58
CA PRO A 5 3.53 6.11 7.81
C PRO A 5 4.17 4.78 8.22
N VAL A 6 4.25 4.55 9.53
CA VAL A 6 4.87 3.34 10.10
C VAL A 6 4.27 2.06 9.50
N ALA A 7 2.94 2.01 9.36
CA ALA A 7 2.27 0.85 8.76
C ALA A 7 2.72 0.56 7.32
N TYR A 8 3.04 1.59 6.53
CA TYR A 8 3.50 1.41 5.15
C TYR A 8 4.93 0.87 5.14
N GLN A 9 5.77 1.37 6.05
CA GLN A 9 7.14 0.89 6.20
C GLN A 9 7.17 -0.57 6.65
N GLU A 10 6.36 -0.93 7.65
CA GLU A 10 6.23 -2.30 8.13
C GLU A 10 5.68 -3.24 7.03
N PHE A 11 4.69 -2.78 6.27
CA PHE A 11 4.17 -3.55 5.15
C PHE A 11 5.24 -3.78 4.08
N LEU A 12 5.93 -2.72 3.63
CA LEU A 12 7.01 -2.82 2.64
C LEU A 12 8.19 -3.69 3.12
N ALA A 13 8.51 -3.66 4.41
CA ALA A 13 9.58 -4.48 4.99
C ALA A 13 9.26 -5.99 4.96
N GLY A 14 7.97 -6.35 4.88
CA GLY A 14 7.52 -7.74 4.76
C GLY A 14 7.41 -8.25 3.32
N LEU A 15 7.70 -7.42 2.31
CA LEU A 15 7.59 -7.77 0.89
C LEU A 15 8.96 -7.95 0.24
N ASP A 16 8.99 -8.69 -0.86
CA ASP A 16 10.14 -8.75 -1.75
C ASP A 16 10.49 -7.36 -2.31
N GLU A 17 11.79 -7.10 -2.52
CA GLU A 17 12.30 -5.81 -2.99
C GLU A 17 11.65 -5.34 -4.30
N HIS A 18 11.38 -6.28 -5.21
CA HIS A 18 10.68 -6.00 -6.47
C HIS A 18 9.24 -5.52 -6.23
N LEU A 19 8.49 -6.22 -5.37
CA LEU A 19 7.11 -5.88 -5.06
C LEU A 19 7.05 -4.56 -4.28
N ALA A 20 7.92 -4.39 -3.28
CA ALA A 20 8.06 -3.14 -2.55
C ALA A 20 8.34 -1.95 -3.49
N ALA A 21 9.25 -2.10 -4.46
CA ALA A 21 9.52 -1.06 -5.46
C ALA A 21 8.30 -0.76 -6.35
N THR A 22 7.49 -1.76 -6.69
CA THR A 22 6.24 -1.58 -7.44
C THR A 22 5.17 -0.86 -6.62
N LEU A 23 5.05 -1.15 -5.32
CA LEU A 23 4.01 -0.56 -4.46
C LEU A 23 4.40 0.82 -3.90
N LEU A 24 5.70 1.09 -3.75
CA LEU A 24 6.24 2.34 -3.24
C LEU A 24 5.63 3.61 -3.87
N PRO A 25 5.46 3.73 -5.20
CA PRO A 25 4.82 4.91 -5.79
C PRO A 25 3.38 5.13 -5.31
N ILE A 26 2.61 4.06 -5.06
CA ILE A 26 1.20 4.14 -4.62
C ILE A 26 1.15 4.62 -3.16
N PHE A 27 2.04 4.11 -2.31
CA PHE A 27 2.18 4.61 -0.94
C PHE A 27 2.58 6.09 -0.91
N ARG A 28 3.47 6.51 -1.81
CA ARG A 28 3.86 7.92 -1.93
C ARG A 28 2.72 8.82 -2.42
N GLU A 29 1.89 8.32 -3.33
CA GLU A 29 0.67 9.00 -3.77
C GLU A 29 -0.30 9.19 -2.59
N SER A 30 -0.60 8.13 -1.85
CA SER A 30 -1.42 8.19 -0.63
C SER A 30 -0.87 9.21 0.38
N VAL A 31 0.45 9.31 0.58
CA VAL A 31 1.09 10.30 1.46
C VAL A 31 1.08 11.72 0.91
N ALA A 32 1.14 11.87 -0.41
CA ALA A 32 1.02 13.15 -1.07
C ALA A 32 -0.38 13.75 -0.82
N GLU A 33 -1.42 12.95 -1.09
CA GLU A 33 -2.82 13.28 -0.83
C GLU A 33 -3.06 13.49 0.68
N GLY A 34 -2.62 12.53 1.50
CA GLY A 34 -2.76 12.57 2.96
C GLY A 34 -4.19 12.35 3.47
N GLU A 35 -5.09 11.89 2.60
CA GLU A 35 -6.51 11.72 2.89
C GLU A 35 -6.89 10.23 3.04
N ASN A 36 -6.34 9.38 2.16
CA ASN A 36 -6.76 8.00 2.00
C ASN A 36 -5.57 7.04 2.15
N GLY A 37 -5.86 5.82 2.60
CA GLY A 37 -4.92 4.73 2.76
C GLY A 37 -4.71 3.90 1.50
N VAL A 38 -4.03 2.76 1.62
CA VAL A 38 -3.74 1.88 0.48
C VAL A 38 -4.48 0.55 0.64
N LEU A 39 -5.23 0.18 -0.40
CA LEU A 39 -5.85 -1.14 -0.54
C LEU A 39 -5.04 -1.99 -1.49
N ILE A 40 -4.62 -3.15 -1.00
CA ILE A 40 -3.93 -4.19 -1.75
C ILE A 40 -4.93 -5.28 -2.12
N ARG A 41 -5.00 -5.62 -3.40
CA ARG A 41 -5.89 -6.66 -3.93
C ARG A 41 -5.06 -7.79 -4.51
N GLY A 42 -5.44 -9.02 -4.19
CA GLY A 42 -4.79 -10.20 -4.76
C GLY A 42 -3.34 -10.40 -4.33
N LEU A 43 -2.97 -9.99 -3.11
CA LEU A 43 -1.62 -10.18 -2.58
C LEU A 43 -1.24 -11.67 -2.58
N GLY A 44 -0.12 -12.03 -3.22
CA GLY A 44 0.29 -13.43 -3.38
C GLY A 44 -0.36 -14.19 -4.54
N THR A 45 -1.07 -13.49 -5.44
CA THR A 45 -1.58 -14.04 -6.72
C THR A 45 -0.88 -13.37 -7.90
N HIS A 46 -1.00 -13.90 -9.11
CA HIS A 46 -0.47 -13.26 -10.33
C HIS A 46 -1.09 -11.89 -10.69
N SER A 47 -1.97 -11.34 -9.85
CA SER A 47 -2.73 -10.11 -10.09
C SER A 47 -2.69 -9.18 -8.87
N GLU A 48 -1.50 -9.00 -8.28
CA GLU A 48 -1.28 -8.04 -7.21
C GLU A 48 -1.53 -6.61 -7.71
N GLN A 49 -2.44 -5.91 -7.05
CA GLN A 49 -2.71 -4.49 -7.33
C GLN A 49 -2.75 -3.71 -6.04
N ALA A 50 -2.10 -2.54 -6.02
CA ALA A 50 -2.26 -1.57 -4.94
C ALA A 50 -2.92 -0.31 -5.50
N VAL A 51 -3.91 0.20 -4.77
CA VAL A 51 -4.61 1.43 -5.12
C VAL A 51 -4.84 2.25 -3.85
N VAL A 52 -4.82 3.57 -3.99
CA VAL A 52 -5.31 4.46 -2.93
C VAL A 52 -6.83 4.34 -2.88
N ASP A 53 -7.39 4.07 -1.70
CA ASP A 53 -8.82 3.75 -1.56
C ASP A 53 -9.43 4.58 -0.42
N GLU A 54 -10.55 5.26 -0.70
CA GLU A 54 -11.23 6.15 0.24
C GLU A 54 -11.85 5.43 1.45
N HIS A 55 -12.05 4.11 1.34
CA HIS A 55 -12.54 3.31 2.46
C HIS A 55 -11.42 2.81 3.38
N VAL A 56 -10.16 3.13 3.05
CA VAL A 56 -9.00 2.87 3.89
C VAL A 56 -8.54 4.20 4.48
N PRO A 57 -8.45 4.33 5.83
CA PRO A 57 -7.94 5.55 6.43
C PRO A 57 -6.48 5.81 6.06
N PHE A 58 -6.11 7.09 5.92
CA PHE A 58 -4.72 7.46 5.67
C PHE A 58 -3.77 6.84 6.71
N GLY A 59 -2.69 6.22 6.22
CA GLY A 59 -1.72 5.53 7.05
C GLY A 59 -2.09 4.10 7.42
N GLU A 60 -3.16 3.54 6.84
CA GLU A 60 -3.50 2.12 6.96
C GLU A 60 -3.32 1.37 5.63
N VAL A 61 -2.98 0.09 5.73
CA VAL A 61 -2.91 -0.84 4.61
C VAL A 61 -3.96 -1.92 4.82
N ARG A 62 -4.84 -2.11 3.82
CA ARG A 62 -5.83 -3.19 3.84
C ARG A 62 -5.54 -4.17 2.72
N ILE A 63 -5.70 -5.45 3.02
CA ILE A 63 -5.51 -6.52 2.04
C ILE A 63 -6.87 -7.16 1.77
N ALA A 64 -7.38 -6.99 0.55
CA ALA A 64 -8.55 -7.67 0.05
C ALA A 64 -8.12 -8.91 -0.73
N ASN A 65 -8.17 -10.06 -0.06
CA ASN A 65 -8.06 -11.36 -0.70
C ASN A 65 -9.45 -11.79 -1.14
N HIS A 66 -9.67 -11.92 -2.45
CA HIS A 66 -10.89 -12.53 -2.96
C HIS A 66 -10.75 -14.04 -2.74
N GLY A 67 -11.38 -14.55 -1.69
CA GLY A 67 -11.54 -15.99 -1.44
C GLY A 67 -12.56 -16.61 -2.38
#